data_AF-A0A081AXH1-F1
#
_entry.id   AF-A0A081AXH1-F1
#
_cell.length_a   1.000
_cell.length_b   1.000
_cell.length_c   1.000
_cell.angle_alpha   90.00
_cell.angle_beta   90.00
_cell.angle_gamma   90.00
#
_symmetry.space_group_name_H-M   'P 1'
#
loop_
_entity.id
_entity.type
_entity.pdbx_description
1 polymer ?
#
loop_
_entity_poly.entity_id
_entity_poly.type
_entity_poly.pdbx_seq_one_letter_code
_entity_poly.pdbx_strand_id
1 'polypeptide(L)'
;MVDSTVLLVVRIFAAFGALALICSPSILMRQIHKQKHVGVASVIPLVMLAINSHVWMMYGYLGENYFPIFSCYTFGDLAALTYVAIYWRYTTEHRYVARVIAVALIVIIILSIYAILGGFGYTGQTRAQVAKTMGYIGDATAVCLYAAPMEKLFQVLKHKSAAFINAHMVMASLANNIMWFTYGTLTANWIIIAPNILFIALNSSTLVLCIVFNPKTHPLHESFFAHDDTPIEVSVELSPKNGSKVPNIPSPEYKAMQSPLEPLRIHLDINTS
;
A
#
# COMPACT_ATOMS: atom_id res chain seq x y z
N MET A 1 -1.44 -15.47 -33.87
CA MET A 1 -2.34 -14.30 -33.72
C MET A 1 -3.26 -14.60 -32.56
N VAL A 2 -3.27 -13.77 -31.52
CA VAL A 2 -4.19 -13.95 -30.38
C VAL A 2 -5.59 -13.58 -30.86
N ASP A 3 -6.59 -14.39 -30.53
CA ASP A 3 -7.97 -14.09 -30.86
C ASP A 3 -8.41 -12.76 -30.23
N SER A 4 -9.08 -11.91 -31.00
CA SER A 4 -9.48 -10.58 -30.54
C SER A 4 -10.44 -10.64 -29.36
N THR A 5 -11.26 -11.69 -29.28
CA THR A 5 -12.16 -11.95 -28.15
C THR A 5 -11.37 -12.25 -26.89
N VAL A 6 -10.35 -13.12 -26.98
CA VAL A 6 -9.47 -13.46 -25.85
C VAL A 6 -8.77 -12.22 -25.32
N LEU A 7 -8.24 -11.37 -26.21
CA LEU A 7 -7.61 -10.12 -25.79
C LEU A 7 -8.60 -9.19 -25.09
N LEU A 8 -9.82 -9.04 -25.61
CA LEU A 8 -10.85 -8.19 -24.99
C LEU A 8 -11.22 -8.68 -23.58
N VAL A 9 -11.41 -9.99 -23.41
CA VAL A 9 -11.73 -10.59 -22.10
C VAL A 9 -10.62 -10.28 -21.09
N VAL A 10 -9.35 -10.46 -21.47
CA VAL A 10 -8.21 -10.14 -20.61
C VAL A 10 -8.16 -8.64 -20.27
N ARG A 11 -8.43 -7.76 -21.24
CA ARG A 11 -8.51 -6.31 -21.00
C ARG A 11 -9.59 -5.95 -19.98
N ILE A 12 -10.75 -6.60 -20.04
CA ILE A 12 -11.85 -6.39 -19.09
C ILE A 12 -11.42 -6.81 -17.69
N PHE A 13 -10.82 -8.00 -17.52
CA PHE A 13 -10.34 -8.45 -16.21
C PHE A 13 -9.23 -7.56 -15.64
N ALA A 14 -8.27 -7.15 -16.49
CA ALA A 14 -7.21 -6.22 -16.09
C ALA A 14 -7.78 -4.85 -15.67
N ALA A 15 -8.81 -4.36 -16.37
CA ALA A 15 -9.51 -3.13 -16.01
C ALA A 15 -10.20 -3.24 -14.64
N PHE A 16 -10.95 -4.32 -14.41
CA PHE A 16 -11.59 -4.55 -13.11
C PHE A 16 -10.58 -4.61 -11.97
N GLY A 17 -9.46 -5.34 -12.15
CA GLY A 17 -8.39 -5.42 -11.17
C GLY A 17 -7.77 -4.05 -10.88
N ALA A 18 -7.46 -3.28 -11.93
CA ALA A 18 -6.88 -1.93 -11.78
C ALA A 18 -7.84 -0.97 -11.05
N LEU A 19 -9.12 -0.96 -11.45
CA LEU A 19 -10.14 -0.12 -10.81
C LEU A 19 -10.36 -0.50 -9.34
N ALA A 20 -10.35 -1.79 -9.01
CA ALA A 20 -10.46 -2.25 -7.63
C ALA A 20 -9.30 -1.74 -6.76
N LEU A 21 -8.06 -1.81 -7.25
CA LEU A 21 -6.88 -1.31 -6.54
C LEU A 21 -6.87 0.23 -6.45
N ILE A 22 -7.28 0.93 -7.49
CA ILE A 22 -7.44 2.41 -7.49
C ILE A 22 -8.53 2.84 -6.49
N CYS A 23 -9.60 2.07 -6.36
CA CYS A 23 -10.69 2.34 -5.42
C CYS A 23 -10.33 1.96 -3.99
N SER A 24 -9.25 1.23 -3.77
CA SER A 24 -8.89 0.71 -2.46
C SER A 24 -8.73 1.78 -1.36
N PRO A 25 -8.13 2.97 -1.61
CA PRO A 25 -8.03 4.02 -0.60
C PRO A 25 -9.35 4.75 -0.30
N SER A 26 -10.41 4.52 -1.08
CA SER A 26 -11.71 5.19 -0.88
C SER A 26 -12.31 4.90 0.50
N ILE A 27 -12.02 3.71 1.04
CA ILE A 27 -12.49 3.27 2.34
C ILE A 27 -11.81 4.08 3.45
N LEU A 28 -10.48 4.20 3.40
CA LEU A 28 -9.72 5.08 4.27
C LEU A 28 -10.21 6.53 4.16
N MET A 29 -10.43 7.03 2.95
CA MET A 29 -10.96 8.40 2.76
C MET A 29 -12.35 8.56 3.39
N ARG A 30 -13.20 7.53 3.34
CA ARG A 30 -14.51 7.52 3.99
C ARG A 30 -14.37 7.54 5.51
N GLN A 31 -13.42 6.79 6.07
CA GLN A 31 -13.14 6.80 7.50
C GLN A 31 -12.63 8.17 7.95
N ILE A 32 -11.64 8.75 7.26
CA ILE A 32 -11.12 10.10 7.51
C ILE A 32 -12.27 11.13 7.44
N HIS A 33 -13.14 11.02 6.43
CA HIS A 33 -14.27 11.93 6.30
C HIS A 33 -15.27 11.81 7.46
N LYS A 34 -15.50 10.60 7.98
CA LYS A 34 -16.39 10.36 9.14
C LYS A 34 -15.76 10.84 10.44
N GLN A 35 -14.48 10.52 10.66
CA GLN A 35 -13.74 10.83 11.88
C GLN A 35 -13.28 12.29 11.95
N LYS A 36 -13.29 13.01 10.82
CA LYS A 36 -12.86 14.42 10.68
C LYS A 36 -11.40 14.66 11.07
N HIS A 37 -10.60 13.60 11.13
CA HIS A 37 -9.16 13.65 11.33
C HIS A 37 -8.48 12.57 10.47
N VAL A 38 -7.25 12.82 10.06
CA VAL A 38 -6.46 11.88 9.26
C VAL A 38 -5.83 10.75 10.09
N GLY A 39 -5.60 10.97 11.39
CA GLY A 39 -4.91 10.00 12.24
C GLY A 39 -3.45 9.81 11.82
N VAL A 40 -3.00 8.55 11.77
CA VAL A 40 -1.62 8.16 11.40
C VAL A 40 -1.43 7.90 9.90
N ALA A 41 -2.49 8.08 9.09
CA ALA A 41 -2.44 7.85 7.66
C ALA A 41 -1.49 8.84 6.95
N SER A 42 -0.58 8.33 6.14
CA SER A 42 0.35 9.15 5.35
C SER A 42 -0.27 9.62 4.04
N VAL A 43 0.08 10.84 3.60
CA VAL A 43 -0.32 11.39 2.30
C VAL A 43 0.47 10.82 1.12
N ILE A 44 1.65 10.26 1.40
CA ILE A 44 2.61 9.83 0.37
C ILE A 44 1.98 8.80 -0.59
N PRO A 45 1.28 7.74 -0.13
CA PRO A 45 0.67 6.77 -1.05
C PRO A 45 -0.39 7.37 -1.96
N LEU A 46 -1.16 8.37 -1.49
CA LEU A 46 -2.20 9.03 -2.30
C LEU A 46 -1.58 9.88 -3.41
N VAL A 47 -0.51 10.59 -3.09
CA VAL A 47 0.22 11.42 -4.03
C VAL A 47 1.00 10.57 -5.04
N MET A 48 1.60 9.47 -4.59
CA MET A 48 2.24 8.50 -5.48
C MET A 48 1.24 7.83 -6.41
N LEU A 49 0.02 7.52 -5.93
CA LEU A 49 -1.06 7.01 -6.76
C LEU A 49 -1.48 8.02 -7.84
N ALA A 50 -1.52 9.32 -7.52
CA ALA A 50 -1.80 10.37 -8.50
C ALA A 50 -0.71 10.44 -9.59
N ILE A 51 0.57 10.51 -9.20
CA ILE A 51 1.69 10.53 -10.15
C ILE A 51 1.68 9.28 -11.03
N ASN A 52 1.55 8.10 -10.43
CA ASN A 52 1.52 6.84 -11.17
C ASN A 52 0.34 6.80 -12.16
N SER A 53 -0.87 7.18 -11.71
CA SER A 53 -2.05 7.18 -12.58
C SER A 53 -1.89 8.15 -13.75
N HIS A 54 -1.37 9.35 -13.49
CA HIS A 54 -1.12 10.35 -14.53
C HIS A 54 -0.11 9.88 -15.58
N VAL A 55 0.99 9.24 -15.15
CA VAL A 55 2.02 8.71 -16.05
C VAL A 55 1.47 7.58 -16.92
N TRP A 56 0.74 6.63 -16.33
CA TRP A 56 0.12 5.53 -17.07
C TRP A 56 -1.00 5.99 -18.00
N MET A 57 -1.75 7.03 -17.64
CA MET A 57 -2.71 7.68 -18.53
C MET A 57 -2.00 8.26 -19.76
N MET A 58 -0.91 9.03 -19.58
CA MET A 58 -0.13 9.59 -20.68
C MET A 58 0.51 8.50 -21.55
N TYR A 59 1.03 7.44 -20.93
CA TYR A 59 1.53 6.25 -21.61
C TYR A 59 0.45 5.62 -22.51
N GLY A 60 -0.75 5.38 -21.96
CA GLY A 60 -1.87 4.80 -22.70
C GLY A 60 -2.30 5.67 -23.87
N TYR A 61 -2.34 6.99 -23.69
CA TYR A 61 -2.68 7.94 -24.75
C TYR A 61 -1.63 7.99 -25.88
N LEU A 62 -0.34 8.04 -25.52
CA LEU A 62 0.76 8.09 -26.50
C LEU A 62 0.96 6.77 -27.24
N GLY A 63 0.71 5.64 -26.56
CA GLY A 63 0.78 4.30 -27.13
C GLY A 63 -0.51 3.81 -27.78
N GLU A 64 -1.52 4.68 -27.97
CA GLU A 64 -2.83 4.37 -28.56
C GLU A 64 -3.57 3.19 -27.88
N ASN A 65 -3.25 2.94 -26.61
CA ASN A 65 -3.89 1.91 -25.77
C ASN A 65 -5.03 2.54 -24.96
N TYR A 66 -6.12 2.85 -25.64
CA TYR A 66 -7.28 3.52 -25.03
C TYR A 66 -7.98 2.68 -23.94
N PHE A 67 -8.07 1.36 -24.14
CA PHE A 67 -8.60 0.41 -23.16
C PHE A 67 -7.64 -0.78 -23.00
N PRO A 68 -7.26 -1.17 -21.77
CA PRO A 68 -7.76 -0.70 -20.47
C PRO A 68 -6.95 0.45 -19.86
N ILE A 69 -5.75 0.73 -20.38
CA ILE A 69 -4.78 1.60 -19.72
C ILE A 69 -5.31 3.03 -19.61
N PHE A 70 -5.48 3.73 -20.73
CA PHE A 70 -5.87 5.14 -20.70
C PHE A 70 -7.17 5.35 -19.91
N SER A 71 -8.20 4.55 -20.16
CA SER A 71 -9.50 4.68 -19.46
C SER A 71 -9.40 4.47 -17.94
N CYS A 72 -8.74 3.40 -17.48
CA CYS A 72 -8.68 3.09 -16.04
C CYS A 72 -7.81 4.10 -15.30
N TYR A 73 -6.70 4.53 -15.90
CA TYR A 73 -5.79 5.47 -15.26
C TYR A 73 -6.27 6.93 -15.33
N THR A 74 -7.11 7.29 -16.32
CA THR A 74 -7.86 8.57 -16.29
C THR A 74 -8.82 8.60 -15.10
N PHE A 75 -9.55 7.50 -14.87
CA PHE A 75 -10.38 7.37 -13.66
C PHE A 75 -9.52 7.41 -12.40
N GLY A 76 -8.36 6.74 -12.41
CA GLY A 76 -7.40 6.77 -11.30
C GLY A 76 -6.91 8.16 -10.95
N ASP A 77 -6.65 9.00 -11.95
CA ASP A 77 -6.24 10.38 -11.75
C ASP A 77 -7.34 11.20 -11.05
N LEU A 78 -8.59 11.10 -11.53
CA LEU A 78 -9.75 11.74 -10.91
C LEU A 78 -10.01 11.24 -9.47
N ALA A 79 -9.88 9.93 -9.24
CA ALA A 79 -10.03 9.33 -7.93
C ALA A 79 -8.93 9.82 -6.97
N ALA A 80 -7.68 9.84 -7.43
CA ALA A 80 -6.54 10.29 -6.64
C ALA A 80 -6.65 11.78 -6.26
N LEU A 81 -7.09 12.64 -7.18
CA LEU A 81 -7.40 14.04 -6.88
C LEU A 81 -8.46 14.18 -5.79
N THR A 82 -9.52 13.37 -5.86
CA THR A 82 -10.57 13.33 -4.84
C THR A 82 -10.02 12.89 -3.48
N TYR A 83 -9.17 11.86 -3.44
CA TYR A 83 -8.55 11.38 -2.21
C TYR A 83 -7.62 12.41 -1.59
N VAL A 84 -6.76 13.05 -2.40
CA VAL A 84 -5.86 14.11 -1.94
C VAL A 84 -6.66 15.30 -1.41
N ALA A 85 -7.77 15.67 -2.06
CA ALA A 85 -8.64 16.75 -1.59
C ALA A 85 -9.31 16.42 -0.24
N ILE A 86 -9.80 15.20 -0.06
CA ILE A 86 -10.36 14.74 1.22
C ILE A 86 -9.29 14.76 2.31
N TYR A 87 -8.10 14.22 2.02
CA TYR A 87 -6.98 14.21 2.96
C TYR A 87 -6.56 15.63 3.36
N TRP A 88 -6.42 16.54 2.39
CA TRP A 88 -6.09 17.94 2.62
C TRP A 88 -7.09 18.65 3.53
N ARG A 89 -8.38 18.30 3.43
CA ARG A 89 -9.45 18.94 4.21
C ARG A 89 -9.38 18.65 5.72
N TYR A 90 -8.82 17.49 6.09
CA TYR A 90 -8.84 16.96 7.46
C TYR A 90 -7.44 16.76 8.06
N THR A 91 -6.38 17.05 7.32
CA THR A 91 -5.01 17.00 7.85
C THR A 91 -4.74 18.16 8.80
N THR A 92 -3.98 17.92 9.86
CA THR A 92 -3.46 18.98 10.74
C THR A 92 -2.15 19.56 10.22
N GLU A 93 -1.40 18.78 9.45
CA GLU A 93 -0.04 19.08 8.97
C GLU A 93 -0.03 19.78 7.60
N HIS A 94 -0.86 20.82 7.42
CA HIS A 94 -1.04 21.49 6.13
C HIS A 94 0.26 21.94 5.46
N ARG A 95 1.25 22.41 6.22
CA ARG A 95 2.54 22.86 5.66
C ARG A 95 3.33 21.71 5.04
N TYR A 96 3.37 20.57 5.71
CA TYR A 96 4.04 19.37 5.20
C TYR A 96 3.30 18.84 3.97
N VAL A 97 1.98 18.67 4.09
CA VAL A 97 1.15 18.15 3.01
C VAL A 97 1.20 19.06 1.77
N ALA A 98 1.21 20.39 1.96
CA ALA A 98 1.29 21.34 0.85
C ALA A 98 2.60 21.17 0.07
N ARG A 99 3.72 20.99 0.79
CA ARG A 99 5.02 20.74 0.15
C ARG A 99 5.01 19.45 -0.66
N VAL A 100 4.45 18.38 -0.11
CA VAL A 100 4.34 17.09 -0.81
C VAL A 100 3.47 17.21 -2.06
N ILE A 101 2.29 17.82 -1.95
CA ILE A 101 1.39 18.06 -3.09
C ILE A 101 2.06 18.96 -4.13
N ALA A 102 2.72 20.04 -3.71
CA ALA A 102 3.41 20.95 -4.63
C ALA A 102 4.51 20.25 -5.42
N VAL A 103 5.35 19.43 -4.75
CA VAL A 103 6.38 18.63 -5.43
C VAL A 103 5.74 17.68 -6.44
N ALA A 104 4.66 17.00 -6.08
CA ALA A 104 3.97 16.08 -6.97
C ALA A 104 3.33 16.76 -8.17
N LEU A 105 2.70 17.93 -7.97
CA LEU A 105 2.16 18.75 -9.06
C LEU A 105 3.26 19.20 -10.00
N ILE A 106 4.41 19.63 -9.49
CA ILE A 106 5.57 19.98 -10.32
C ILE A 106 6.02 18.77 -11.15
N VAL A 107 6.13 17.58 -10.55
CA VAL A 107 6.48 16.35 -11.26
C VAL A 107 5.45 16.04 -12.36
N ILE A 108 4.15 16.08 -12.04
CA ILE A 108 3.06 15.85 -13.00
C ILE A 108 3.12 16.85 -14.16
N ILE A 109 3.34 18.14 -13.87
CA ILE A 109 3.43 19.20 -14.88
C ILE A 109 4.64 18.96 -15.79
N ILE A 110 5.82 18.69 -15.23
CA ILE A 110 7.04 18.43 -16.02
C ILE A 110 6.84 17.23 -16.95
N LEU A 111 6.29 16.13 -16.42
CA LEU A 111 6.03 14.91 -17.21
C LEU A 111 4.96 15.16 -18.27
N SER A 112 3.93 15.97 -17.98
CA SER A 112 2.91 16.36 -18.96
C SER A 112 3.49 17.20 -20.08
N ILE A 113 4.32 18.20 -19.75
CA ILE A 113 4.99 19.04 -20.75
C ILE A 113 5.86 18.16 -21.66
N TYR A 114 6.66 17.24 -21.09
CA TYR A 114 7.46 16.30 -21.87
C TYR A 114 6.59 15.43 -22.79
N ALA A 115 5.52 14.83 -22.27
CA ALA A 115 4.61 13.96 -23.02
C ALA A 115 3.89 14.71 -24.16
N ILE A 116 3.44 15.94 -23.91
CA ILE A 116 2.75 16.78 -24.89
C ILE A 116 3.72 17.25 -25.98
N LEU A 117 4.86 17.84 -25.61
CA LEU A 117 5.87 18.29 -26.57
C LEU A 117 6.39 17.14 -27.41
N GLY A 118 6.63 15.98 -26.79
CA GLY A 118 7.04 14.78 -27.49
C GLY A 118 5.94 14.19 -28.37
N GLY A 119 4.68 14.27 -27.93
CA GLY A 119 3.52 13.86 -28.70
C GLY A 119 3.34 14.64 -29.99
N PHE A 120 3.64 15.95 -29.96
CA PHE A 120 3.59 16.84 -31.12
C PHE A 120 4.88 16.85 -31.96
N GLY A 121 5.92 16.10 -31.56
CA GLY A 121 7.16 15.96 -32.32
C GLY A 121 8.22 17.05 -32.07
N TYR A 122 8.00 17.97 -31.11
CA TYR A 122 8.96 19.02 -30.79
C TYR A 122 10.26 18.50 -30.13
N THR A 123 10.26 17.27 -29.62
CA THR A 123 11.43 16.65 -28.97
C THR A 123 12.32 15.88 -29.95
N GLY A 124 11.97 15.83 -31.24
CA GLY A 124 12.65 15.01 -32.25
C GLY A 124 12.45 13.49 -32.06
N GLN A 125 11.63 13.07 -31.11
CA GLN A 125 11.26 11.67 -30.87
C GLN A 125 9.93 11.34 -31.55
N THR A 126 9.78 10.10 -31.98
CA THR A 126 8.49 9.56 -32.41
C THR A 126 7.53 9.40 -31.22
N ARG A 127 6.21 9.49 -31.44
CA ARG A 127 5.21 9.24 -30.38
C ARG A 127 5.45 7.93 -29.63
N ALA A 128 5.87 6.88 -30.35
CA ALA A 128 6.19 5.58 -29.77
C ALA A 128 7.43 5.61 -28.85
N GLN A 129 8.46 6.39 -29.18
CA GLN A 129 9.63 6.56 -28.30
C GLN A 129 9.26 7.31 -27.02
N VAL A 130 8.47 8.38 -27.14
CA VAL A 130 7.97 9.13 -25.97
C VAL A 130 7.08 8.25 -25.10
N ALA A 131 6.22 7.42 -25.71
CA ALA A 131 5.44 6.41 -25.01
C ALA A 131 6.35 5.45 -24.24
N LYS A 132 7.41 4.89 -24.85
CA LYS A 132 8.35 4.01 -24.13
C LYS A 132 9.00 4.69 -22.93
N THR A 133 9.44 5.93 -23.08
CA THR A 133 10.01 6.72 -21.97
C THR A 133 9.00 6.91 -20.84
N MET A 134 7.76 7.29 -21.17
CA MET A 134 6.69 7.41 -20.18
C MET A 134 6.38 6.07 -19.50
N GLY A 135 6.48 4.96 -20.25
CA GLY A 135 6.32 3.61 -19.71
C GLY A 135 7.38 3.28 -18.66
N TYR A 136 8.66 3.54 -18.93
CA TYR A 136 9.74 3.32 -17.96
C TYR A 136 9.59 4.19 -16.70
N ILE A 137 9.14 5.44 -16.87
CA ILE A 137 8.82 6.31 -15.73
C ILE A 137 7.63 5.73 -14.96
N GLY A 138 6.61 5.22 -15.66
CA GLY A 138 5.45 4.55 -15.08
C GLY A 138 5.84 3.34 -14.22
N ASP A 139 6.74 2.50 -14.73
CA ASP A 139 7.29 1.35 -14.00
C ASP A 139 8.02 1.79 -12.74
N ALA A 140 8.87 2.81 -12.83
CA ALA A 140 9.57 3.36 -11.67
C ALA A 140 8.59 3.90 -10.62
N THR A 141 7.55 4.64 -11.04
CA THR A 141 6.52 5.14 -10.12
C THR A 141 5.69 4.02 -9.50
N ALA A 142 5.42 2.95 -10.24
CA ALA A 142 4.73 1.78 -9.72
C ALA A 142 5.58 1.08 -8.65
N VAL A 143 6.87 0.86 -8.91
CA VAL A 143 7.79 0.27 -7.91
C VAL A 143 7.84 1.13 -6.64
N CYS A 144 7.92 2.46 -6.78
CA CYS A 144 7.87 3.36 -5.63
C CYS A 144 6.53 3.29 -4.87
N LEU A 145 5.41 3.15 -5.57
CA LEU A 145 4.09 2.97 -4.94
C LEU A 145 4.02 1.65 -4.16
N TYR A 146 4.62 0.58 -4.69
CA TYR A 146 4.72 -0.73 -4.02
C TYR A 146 5.78 -0.77 -2.91
N ALA A 147 6.63 0.26 -2.75
CA ALA A 147 7.63 0.28 -1.68
C ALA A 147 7.00 0.30 -0.28
N ALA A 148 5.84 0.93 -0.10
CA ALA A 148 5.13 0.98 1.18
C ALA A 148 4.68 -0.42 1.68
N PRO A 149 3.95 -1.24 0.88
CA PRO A 149 3.64 -2.60 1.29
C PRO A 149 4.89 -3.49 1.41
N MET A 150 5.96 -3.23 0.63
CA MET A 150 7.23 -3.94 0.83
C MET A 150 7.86 -3.65 2.20
N GLU A 151 7.80 -2.42 2.70
CA GLU A 151 8.29 -2.10 4.05
C GLU A 151 7.55 -2.93 5.12
N LYS A 152 6.23 -3.07 4.99
CA LYS A 152 5.43 -3.92 5.89
C LYS A 152 5.87 -5.38 5.81
N LEU A 153 6.20 -5.90 4.63
CA LEU A 153 6.75 -7.24 4.48
C LEU A 153 8.08 -7.43 5.24
N PHE A 154 8.97 -6.44 5.15
CA PHE A 154 10.23 -6.45 5.93
C PHE A 154 9.96 -6.44 7.44
N GLN A 155 8.95 -5.69 7.90
CA GLN A 155 8.55 -5.69 9.31
C GLN A 155 8.03 -7.05 9.76
N VAL A 156 7.24 -7.74 8.94
CA VAL A 156 6.76 -9.10 9.23
C VAL A 156 7.92 -10.09 9.34
N LEU A 157 8.89 -10.02 8.43
CA LEU A 157 10.11 -10.84 8.49
C LEU A 157 10.93 -10.55 9.75
N LYS A 158 11.09 -9.27 10.10
CA LYS A 158 11.87 -8.82 11.26
C LYS A 158 11.21 -9.20 12.59
N HIS A 159 9.89 -9.05 12.67
CA HIS A 159 9.12 -9.27 13.89
C HIS A 159 8.47 -10.65 13.97
N LYS A 160 8.64 -11.49 12.94
CA LYS A 160 8.07 -12.84 12.82
C LYS A 160 6.57 -12.90 13.10
N SER A 161 5.85 -11.83 12.76
CA SER A 161 4.42 -11.70 13.01
C SER A 161 3.71 -11.19 11.76
N ALA A 162 2.75 -11.98 11.26
CA ALA A 162 1.92 -11.63 10.11
C ALA A 162 0.63 -10.88 10.52
N ALA A 163 0.53 -10.40 11.77
CA ALA A 163 -0.70 -9.79 12.32
C ALA A 163 -1.23 -8.60 11.52
N PHE A 164 -0.38 -7.96 10.70
CA PHE A 164 -0.72 -6.74 9.96
C PHE A 164 -1.02 -6.97 8.46
N ILE A 165 -0.91 -8.20 7.96
CA ILE A 165 -1.12 -8.47 6.53
C ILE A 165 -2.51 -9.05 6.30
N ASN A 166 -3.36 -8.29 5.59
CA ASN A 166 -4.62 -8.81 5.08
C ASN A 166 -4.34 -9.76 3.89
N ALA A 167 -4.38 -11.07 4.15
CA ALA A 167 -4.12 -12.09 3.13
C ALA A 167 -5.07 -11.99 1.92
N HIS A 168 -6.33 -11.59 2.11
CA HIS A 168 -7.29 -11.42 1.02
C HIS A 168 -6.87 -10.31 0.06
N MET A 169 -6.33 -9.21 0.58
CA MET A 169 -5.79 -8.13 -0.25
C MET A 169 -4.55 -8.53 -1.05
N VAL A 170 -3.64 -9.30 -0.45
CA VAL A 170 -2.45 -9.80 -1.14
C VAL A 170 -2.85 -10.75 -2.27
N MET A 171 -3.84 -11.62 -2.04
CA MET A 171 -4.39 -12.50 -3.09
C MET A 171 -5.06 -11.70 -4.22
N ALA A 172 -5.85 -10.68 -3.90
CA ALA A 172 -6.46 -9.81 -4.91
C ALA A 172 -5.40 -9.06 -5.74
N SER A 173 -4.35 -8.56 -5.08
CA SER A 173 -3.23 -7.89 -5.74
C SER A 173 -2.44 -8.85 -6.62
N LEU A 174 -2.19 -10.08 -6.16
CA LEU A 174 -1.54 -11.14 -6.94
C LEU A 174 -2.35 -11.47 -8.21
N ALA A 175 -3.67 -11.65 -8.07
CA ALA A 175 -4.55 -11.90 -9.21
C ALA A 175 -4.52 -10.74 -10.22
N ASN A 176 -4.56 -9.49 -9.75
CA ASN A 176 -4.42 -8.31 -10.62
C ASN A 176 -3.09 -8.33 -11.38
N ASN A 177 -1.96 -8.56 -10.69
CA ASN A 177 -0.65 -8.58 -11.34
C ASN A 177 -0.50 -9.73 -12.34
N ILE A 178 -1.12 -10.89 -12.09
CA ILE A 178 -1.21 -11.98 -13.07
C ILE A 178 -2.00 -11.54 -14.30
N MET A 179 -3.15 -10.88 -14.13
CA MET A 179 -3.94 -10.37 -15.26
C MET A 179 -3.17 -9.36 -16.10
N TRP A 180 -2.43 -8.45 -15.46
CA TRP A 180 -1.58 -7.48 -16.16
C TRP A 180 -0.36 -8.12 -16.83
N PHE A 181 0.24 -9.15 -16.21
CA PHE A 181 1.28 -9.95 -16.84
C PHE A 181 0.74 -10.66 -18.08
N THR A 182 -0.41 -11.32 -18.01
CA THR A 182 -1.08 -11.94 -19.15
C THR A 182 -1.42 -10.91 -20.23
N TYR A 183 -1.93 -9.74 -19.86
CA TYR A 183 -2.17 -8.65 -20.81
C TYR A 183 -0.87 -8.21 -21.52
N GLY A 184 0.21 -8.03 -20.76
CA GLY A 184 1.52 -7.67 -21.28
C GLY A 184 2.09 -8.73 -22.24
N THR A 185 1.97 -10.01 -21.93
CA THR A 185 2.43 -11.10 -22.82
C THR A 185 1.61 -11.18 -24.10
N LEU A 186 0.29 -11.04 -24.03
CA LEU A 186 -0.58 -11.03 -25.21
C LEU A 186 -0.35 -9.81 -26.12
N THR A 187 0.09 -8.69 -25.55
CA THR A 187 0.42 -7.45 -26.29
C THR A 187 1.90 -7.32 -26.63
N ALA A 188 2.71 -8.33 -26.31
CA ALA A 188 4.18 -8.32 -26.45
C ALA A 188 4.85 -7.06 -25.85
N ASN A 189 4.29 -6.56 -24.75
CA ASN A 189 4.65 -5.29 -24.15
C ASN A 189 5.54 -5.48 -22.92
N TRP A 190 6.85 -5.41 -23.13
CA TRP A 190 7.84 -5.66 -22.07
C TRP A 190 7.76 -4.68 -20.90
N ILE A 191 7.34 -3.43 -21.17
CA ILE A 191 7.15 -2.40 -20.14
C ILE A 191 6.09 -2.86 -19.12
N ILE A 192 5.03 -3.52 -19.58
CA ILE A 192 4.01 -4.04 -18.66
C ILE A 192 4.47 -5.35 -18.01
N ILE A 193 5.16 -6.22 -18.76
CA ILE A 193 5.60 -7.54 -18.26
C ILE A 193 6.57 -7.39 -17.09
N ALA A 194 7.60 -6.56 -17.23
CA ALA A 194 8.72 -6.47 -16.30
C ALA A 194 8.31 -6.14 -14.84
N PRO A 195 7.56 -5.07 -14.55
CA PRO A 195 7.15 -4.75 -13.17
C PRO A 195 6.15 -5.78 -12.62
N ASN A 196 5.30 -6.37 -13.46
CA ASN A 196 4.32 -7.35 -13.00
C ASN A 196 4.97 -8.67 -12.56
N ILE A 197 6.07 -9.11 -13.18
CA ILE A 197 6.86 -10.25 -12.69
C ILE A 197 7.38 -9.96 -11.27
N LEU A 198 7.94 -8.76 -11.06
CA LEU A 198 8.43 -8.34 -9.75
C LEU A 198 7.30 -8.34 -8.71
N PHE A 199 6.15 -7.76 -9.03
CA PHE A 199 5.01 -7.71 -8.10
C PHE A 199 4.41 -9.10 -7.83
N ILE A 200 4.36 -9.99 -8.82
CA ILE A 200 3.93 -11.39 -8.62
C ILE A 200 4.88 -12.09 -7.64
N ALA A 201 6.20 -11.94 -7.82
CA ALA A 201 7.18 -12.53 -6.90
C ALA A 201 7.00 -11.99 -5.48
N LEU A 202 6.89 -10.67 -5.32
CA LEU A 202 6.71 -10.02 -4.02
C LEU A 202 5.40 -10.43 -3.32
N ASN A 203 4.27 -10.44 -4.03
CA ASN A 203 2.98 -10.86 -3.47
C ASN A 203 2.99 -12.36 -3.11
N SER A 204 3.64 -13.19 -3.92
CA SER A 204 3.78 -14.63 -3.64
C SER A 204 4.63 -14.86 -2.39
N SER A 205 5.78 -14.18 -2.25
CA SER A 205 6.60 -14.24 -1.04
C SER A 205 5.82 -13.79 0.19
N THR A 206 5.04 -12.70 0.06
CA THR A 206 4.17 -12.19 1.13
C THR A 206 3.15 -13.23 1.58
N LEU A 207 2.48 -13.92 0.63
CA LEU A 207 1.49 -14.94 0.94
C LEU A 207 2.12 -16.15 1.64
N VAL A 208 3.30 -16.60 1.19
CA VAL A 208 4.04 -17.69 1.85
C VAL A 208 4.39 -17.30 3.29
N LEU A 209 4.83 -16.06 3.50
CA LEU A 209 5.17 -15.55 4.82
C LEU A 209 3.94 -15.50 5.75
N CYS A 210 2.77 -15.10 5.24
CA CYS A 210 1.52 -15.14 6.00
C CYS A 210 1.13 -16.56 6.44
N ILE A 211 1.37 -17.56 5.59
CA ILE A 211 1.06 -18.97 5.92
C ILE A 211 2.03 -19.51 6.98
N VAL A 212 3.32 -19.19 6.85
CA VAL A 212 4.38 -19.66 7.76
C VAL A 212 4.26 -18.99 9.15
N PHE A 213 3.98 -17.69 9.21
CA PHE A 213 3.88 -16.92 10.46
C PHE A 213 2.44 -16.88 11.04
N ASN A 214 1.72 -18.00 10.94
CA ASN A 214 0.30 -18.15 11.26
C ASN A 214 -0.15 -17.42 12.56
N PRO A 215 -1.23 -16.61 12.55
CA PRO A 215 -1.71 -15.80 13.68
C PRO A 215 -2.14 -16.58 14.94
N LYS A 216 -2.25 -17.91 14.89
CA LYS A 216 -2.67 -18.73 16.04
C LYS A 216 -1.63 -18.91 17.15
N THR A 217 -0.39 -18.47 16.95
CA THR A 217 0.73 -18.71 17.88
C THR A 217 1.32 -17.44 18.52
N HIS A 218 0.72 -16.26 18.35
CA HIS A 218 1.28 -15.02 18.92
C HIS A 218 0.39 -14.34 19.97
N PRO A 219 0.94 -13.96 21.15
CA PRO A 219 0.21 -13.32 22.22
C PRO A 219 0.05 -11.82 21.95
N LEU A 220 -1.02 -11.41 21.28
CA LEU A 220 -1.46 -10.02 21.27
C LEU A 220 -2.94 -9.96 21.65
N HIS A 221 -3.23 -9.09 22.62
CA HIS A 221 -4.48 -8.99 23.36
C HIS A 221 -5.69 -8.75 22.43
N GLU A 222 -6.82 -9.44 22.69
CA GLU A 222 -8.09 -9.37 21.92
C GLU A 222 -8.59 -7.93 21.67
N SER A 223 -8.18 -6.96 22.48
CA SER A 223 -8.48 -5.54 22.25
C SER A 223 -7.86 -4.94 20.99
N PHE A 224 -6.87 -5.59 20.36
CA PHE A 224 -6.31 -5.18 19.06
C PHE A 224 -7.17 -5.62 17.87
N PHE A 225 -7.93 -6.71 18.01
CA PHE A 225 -8.84 -7.22 16.98
C PHE A 225 -10.24 -6.59 17.06
N ALA A 226 -10.53 -5.79 18.09
CA ALA A 226 -11.79 -5.06 18.23
C ALA A 226 -11.97 -3.91 17.21
N HIS A 227 -11.06 -3.77 16.23
CA HIS A 227 -11.17 -2.86 15.10
C HIS A 227 -11.07 -3.59 13.75
N ASP A 228 -11.65 -4.79 13.67
CA ASP A 228 -11.78 -5.57 12.41
C ASP A 228 -12.76 -4.95 11.39
N ASP A 229 -13.23 -3.74 11.64
CA ASP A 229 -13.96 -2.88 10.69
C ASP A 229 -13.03 -1.89 9.95
N THR A 230 -11.74 -2.20 9.82
CA THR A 230 -10.77 -1.36 9.10
C THR A 230 -10.38 -1.98 7.75
N PRO A 231 -10.99 -1.54 6.64
CA PRO A 231 -10.66 -2.07 5.33
C PRO A 231 -9.61 -1.18 4.65
N ILE A 232 -8.64 -1.86 4.04
CA ILE A 232 -7.67 -1.34 3.07
C ILE A 232 -7.07 0.02 3.46
N GLU A 233 -6.13 -0.04 4.38
CA GLU A 233 -5.28 1.08 4.66
C GLU A 233 -3.90 0.83 4.03
N VAL A 234 -3.59 1.56 2.95
CA VAL A 234 -2.17 1.87 2.65
C VAL A 234 -1.74 2.94 3.65
N SER A 235 -1.86 2.64 4.95
CA SER A 235 -1.31 3.44 6.01
C SER A 235 0.16 3.07 6.13
N VAL A 236 1.01 3.99 5.70
CA VAL A 236 2.36 4.07 6.22
C VAL A 236 2.22 4.46 7.68
N GLU A 237 1.98 3.46 8.53
CA GLU A 237 2.17 3.62 9.95
C GLU A 237 3.69 3.69 10.16
N LEU A 238 4.19 4.93 10.23
CA LEU A 238 5.58 5.21 10.55
C LEU A 238 5.86 4.65 11.94
N SER A 239 6.73 3.66 12.02
CA SER A 239 7.37 3.29 13.28
C SER A 239 8.03 4.57 13.87
N PRO A 240 7.86 4.88 15.16
CA PRO A 240 8.28 6.15 15.72
C PRO A 240 9.80 6.25 15.65
N LYS A 241 10.30 7.16 14.82
CA LYS A 241 11.73 7.52 14.79
C LYS A 241 12.00 8.40 16.02
N ASN A 242 12.77 7.80 16.93
CA ASN A 242 13.32 8.36 18.16
C ASN A 242 13.67 9.86 18.05
N GLY A 243 13.05 10.70 18.90
CA GLY A 243 13.29 12.14 18.90
C GLY A 243 12.29 12.98 19.69
N SER A 244 11.78 12.50 20.81
CA SER A 244 11.06 13.33 21.79
C SER A 244 11.15 12.68 23.17
N LYS A 245 11.36 13.50 24.20
CA LYS A 245 11.66 13.09 25.58
C LYS A 245 10.58 12.13 26.11
N VAL A 246 11.01 10.94 26.50
CA VAL A 246 10.21 9.96 27.26
C VAL A 246 9.76 10.62 28.57
N PRO A 247 8.46 10.67 28.90
CA PRO A 247 8.03 10.94 30.27
C PRO A 247 8.46 9.74 31.12
N ASN A 248 9.18 9.99 32.22
CA ASN A 248 9.57 8.97 33.20
C ASN A 248 8.33 8.17 33.65
N ILE A 249 8.17 6.96 33.12
CA ILE A 249 7.28 5.94 33.68
C ILE A 249 8.19 5.01 34.48
N PRO A 250 7.96 4.82 35.80
CA PRO A 250 8.78 3.92 36.60
C PRO A 250 8.66 2.50 36.06
N SER A 251 9.79 1.82 35.84
CA SER A 251 9.83 0.39 35.52
C SER A 251 9.05 -0.41 36.57
N PRO A 252 8.33 -1.49 36.19
CA PRO A 252 7.70 -2.36 37.16
C PRO A 252 8.79 -3.03 38.01
N GLU A 253 8.79 -2.75 39.31
CA GLU A 253 9.64 -3.42 40.29
C GLU A 253 9.38 -4.93 40.22
N TYR A 254 10.43 -5.69 39.90
CA TYR A 254 10.45 -7.13 40.11
C TYR A 254 10.53 -7.39 41.62
N LYS A 255 9.37 -7.51 42.29
CA LYS A 255 9.31 -8.05 43.65
C LYS A 255 9.48 -9.56 43.57
N ALA A 256 10.64 -10.05 44.03
CA ALA A 256 10.79 -11.46 44.35
C ALA A 256 9.77 -11.81 45.45
N MET A 257 8.82 -12.70 45.16
CA MET A 257 7.94 -13.25 46.19
C MET A 257 8.77 -14.06 47.18
N GLN A 258 8.71 -13.69 48.46
CA GLN A 258 9.23 -14.52 49.53
C GLN A 258 8.32 -15.75 49.70
N SER A 259 8.95 -16.93 49.82
CA SER A 259 8.29 -18.19 50.14
C SER A 259 7.53 -18.09 51.47
N PRO A 260 6.28 -18.58 51.58
CA PRO A 260 5.59 -18.66 52.86
C PRO A 260 6.24 -19.76 53.69
N LEU A 261 6.99 -19.37 54.72
CA LEU A 261 7.31 -20.27 55.83
C LEU A 261 6.13 -20.24 56.78
N GLU A 262 5.25 -21.22 56.67
CA GLU A 262 4.22 -21.48 57.67
C GLU A 262 4.83 -22.39 58.75
N PRO A 263 4.92 -21.94 60.02
CA PRO A 263 5.32 -22.82 61.11
C PRO A 263 4.10 -23.65 61.52
N LEU A 264 4.15 -24.96 61.28
CA LEU A 264 3.25 -25.96 61.85
C LEU A 264 3.29 -25.86 63.39
N ARG A 265 2.30 -25.18 63.97
CA ARG A 265 2.10 -25.09 65.43
C ARG A 265 1.33 -26.34 65.89
N ILE A 266 2.06 -27.36 66.32
CA ILE A 266 1.48 -28.51 67.01
C ILE A 266 1.14 -28.06 68.45
N HIS A 267 -0.13 -27.80 68.72
CA HIS A 267 -0.69 -27.74 70.07
C HIS A 267 -1.41 -29.06 70.31
N LEU A 268 -1.01 -29.81 71.34
CA LEU A 268 -1.88 -30.75 72.06
C LEU A 268 -1.29 -31.03 73.45
N ASP A 269 -1.77 -30.22 74.40
CA ASP A 269 -2.24 -30.52 75.76
C ASP A 269 -1.50 -31.54 76.63
N ILE A 270 -0.78 -30.99 77.62
CA ILE A 270 -0.51 -31.64 78.91
C ILE A 270 -1.67 -31.29 79.84
N ASN A 271 -2.51 -32.27 80.17
CA ASN A 271 -3.46 -32.17 81.27
C ASN A 271 -2.98 -33.07 82.41
N THR A 272 -2.70 -32.44 83.55
CA THR A 272 -2.33 -33.04 84.84
C THR A 272 -3.56 -33.43 85.63
N SER A 273 -3.61 -34.69 86.08
CA SER A 273 -4.20 -35.13 87.36
C SER A 273 -3.76 -36.56 87.65
#